data_AF-A0A918CQ51-F1
#
_entry.id   AF-A0A918CQ51-F1
#
_cell.length_a   1.000
_cell.length_b   1.000
_cell.length_c   1.000
_cell.angle_alpha   90.00
_cell.angle_beta   90.00
_cell.angle_gamma   90.00
#
_symmetry.space_group_name_H-M   'P 1'
#
loop_
_entity.id
_entity.type
_entity.pdbx_description
1 polymer ?
#
loop_
_entity_poly.entity_id
_entity_poly.type
_entity_poly.pdbx_seq_one_letter_code
_entity_poly.pdbx_strand_id
1 'polypeptide(L)'
;MQAIHFPIITDAQPSDDGLYIGTYDGQLVYGADDPFDPEFQERIGGFVTFRAQVPAELPPPLPVATLEPAPDMRTIMDALYLMGVGNIKPGELTQANFHKILLQTGRITPEDLARAYAKFAGVMYIDPTRNPPSPDVRTLLSTHLITTYRIIPYSRASNTLTVLQADPTDTFSLVAVEDEAQGLDIRVAVASEPEIERLILTLYRRAAQDEELIREAASRPELHDPKDQDADPNGPVAKRIRTALEEAVSNQASDIHFQPEREGMMIRERVHGNLIPRSTVPAMYSAQLINQLKMMCGMTIESRLPQDKRLNLQMQIGGVSQLVRLRVSSLPSHHGDSIVMRLLPDVDTLPTLDGTGFSPHNLALVRQAIEGANGMILVTGPTGSGKTTLMHTTLRELNDHRIKIMAIEDPIEYEQPLIVQTEIRRSDDPENNLSFARALRSILRQDPDVIFVGEIRDEETATIAVQAAQTGHLLLSTLHTNSAIGTISRLMDLGVPPYLISGSLQLVIAQRLVGRPCPECSEERPMPDAYAPTKGATMLQGTGILDGAPCPTCYGTGDYKRLPVHEVLAITPDIRKAILAGDLAAVELYAKESGFRTVLEDGLAKVAAHQLNLNRVLELKTGEAL
;
A
#
# COMPACT_ATOMS: atom_id res chain seq x y z
N MET A 1 4.67 10.05 48.04
CA MET A 1 5.75 10.75 47.33
C MET A 1 5.50 10.52 45.86
N GLN A 2 5.16 11.61 45.15
CA GLN A 2 4.89 11.81 43.71
C GLN A 2 4.38 10.64 42.84
N ALA A 3 3.19 10.84 42.26
CA ALA A 3 2.78 10.15 41.05
C ALA A 3 3.81 10.42 39.94
N ILE A 4 4.44 9.36 39.41
CA ILE A 4 5.26 9.47 38.21
C ILE A 4 4.27 9.49 37.04
N HIS A 5 3.85 10.70 36.65
CA HIS A 5 3.47 10.95 35.28
C HIS A 5 4.73 10.78 34.45
N PHE A 6 4.72 9.93 33.43
CA PHE A 6 5.69 10.09 32.36
C PHE A 6 5.44 11.46 31.74
N PRO A 7 6.39 12.40 31.78
CA PRO A 7 6.24 13.64 31.05
C PRO A 7 6.20 13.28 29.57
N ILE A 8 5.21 13.85 28.85
CA ILE A 8 5.43 14.25 27.46
C ILE A 8 6.77 14.98 27.49
N ILE A 9 7.74 14.51 26.71
CA ILE A 9 9.14 14.94 26.82
C ILE A 9 9.19 16.47 26.63
N THR A 10 9.38 17.21 27.72
CA THR A 10 9.22 18.68 27.71
C THR A 10 10.46 19.42 27.20
N ASP A 11 11.61 18.73 27.04
CA ASP A 11 12.87 19.32 26.59
C ASP A 11 13.55 18.45 25.52
N ALA A 12 12.86 18.19 24.41
CA ALA A 12 13.50 17.75 23.18
C ALA A 12 14.32 18.93 22.60
N GLN A 13 15.60 18.99 22.91
CA GLN A 13 16.52 19.94 22.26
C GLN A 13 17.11 19.26 21.01
N PRO A 14 17.00 19.87 19.81
CA PRO A 14 17.60 19.30 18.61
C PRO A 14 19.13 19.33 18.73
N SER A 15 19.78 18.17 18.61
CA SER A 15 21.21 18.09 18.29
C SER A 15 21.38 17.91 16.78
N ASP A 16 22.57 18.27 16.26
CA ASP A 16 22.89 18.33 14.83
C ASP A 16 22.67 17.01 14.04
N ASP A 17 22.40 15.89 14.73
CA ASP A 17 22.17 14.57 14.13
C ASP A 17 20.69 14.11 14.14
N GLY A 18 19.73 14.88 14.66
CA GLY A 18 18.28 14.65 14.44
C GLY A 18 17.68 13.36 15.05
N LEU A 19 18.38 12.74 16.01
CA LEU A 19 18.01 11.42 16.57
C LEU A 19 17.66 11.46 18.05
N TYR A 20 17.97 12.55 18.76
CA TYR A 20 17.78 12.66 20.21
C TYR A 20 16.30 12.90 20.56
N ILE A 21 15.71 11.97 21.31
CA ILE A 21 14.30 12.05 21.74
C ILE A 21 14.17 12.60 23.17
N GLY A 22 15.17 12.43 24.05
CA GLY A 22 15.13 12.95 25.43
C GLY A 22 16.12 12.26 26.38
N THR A 23 15.97 12.42 27.70
CA THR A 23 16.77 11.68 28.69
C THR A 23 15.96 10.68 29.51
N TYR A 24 16.48 9.46 29.73
CA TYR A 24 15.96 8.47 30.67
C TYR A 24 17.04 8.12 31.71
N ASP A 25 16.72 8.29 32.99
CA ASP A 25 17.63 8.05 34.13
C ASP A 25 19.02 8.74 34.00
N GLY A 26 19.02 9.96 33.47
CA GLY A 26 20.24 10.75 33.24
C GLY A 26 21.04 10.37 31.98
N GLN A 27 20.57 9.44 31.16
CA GLN A 27 21.18 9.06 29.89
C GLN A 27 20.38 9.55 28.69
N LEU A 28 21.05 9.91 27.60
CA LEU A 28 20.43 10.37 26.36
C LEU A 28 19.71 9.20 25.67
N VAL A 29 18.52 9.45 25.12
CA VAL A 29 17.67 8.47 24.41
C VAL A 29 17.47 8.93 22.98
N TYR A 30 17.63 8.03 22.02
CA TYR A 30 17.63 8.26 20.58
C TYR A 30 16.61 7.38 19.85
N GLY A 31 16.01 7.83 18.76
CA GLY A 31 14.96 7.10 18.04
C GLY A 31 15.45 6.46 16.75
N ALA A 32 15.10 5.19 16.49
CA ALA A 32 15.46 4.48 15.27
C ALA A 32 14.33 3.59 14.72
N ASP A 33 14.36 3.36 13.42
CA ASP A 33 13.45 2.44 12.72
C ASP A 33 13.76 0.97 13.02
N ASP A 34 15.04 0.67 13.26
CA ASP A 34 15.52 -0.55 13.88
C ASP A 34 16.46 -0.14 15.03
N PRO A 35 15.98 -0.12 16.29
CA PRO A 35 16.80 0.30 17.43
C PRO A 35 17.91 -0.70 17.78
N PHE A 36 18.11 -1.73 16.95
CA PHE A 36 19.13 -2.77 17.08
C PHE A 36 20.14 -2.77 15.93
N ASP A 37 20.14 -1.74 15.09
CA ASP A 37 21.21 -1.50 14.13
C ASP A 37 22.55 -1.30 14.89
N PRO A 38 23.54 -2.21 14.73
CA PRO A 38 24.80 -2.14 15.46
C PRO A 38 25.63 -0.91 15.12
N GLU A 39 25.62 -0.48 13.85
CA GLU A 39 26.34 0.73 13.40
C GLU A 39 25.69 1.98 13.98
N PHE A 40 24.37 1.95 14.10
CA PHE A 40 23.62 3.02 14.74
C PHE A 40 23.90 3.09 16.24
N GLN A 41 23.83 1.97 16.96
CA GLN A 41 24.10 1.92 18.41
C GLN A 41 25.52 2.35 18.78
N GLU A 42 26.52 1.97 17.98
CA GLU A 42 27.92 2.34 18.21
C GLU A 42 28.16 3.85 18.03
N ARG A 43 27.37 4.51 17.19
CA ARG A 43 27.51 5.94 16.87
C ARG A 43 27.00 6.88 17.96
N ILE A 44 25.99 6.51 18.76
CA ILE A 44 25.17 7.51 19.48
C ILE A 44 25.34 7.54 21.00
N GLY A 45 26.09 6.59 21.59
CA GLY A 45 26.54 6.66 22.99
C GLY A 45 25.44 6.77 24.07
N GLY A 46 24.15 6.57 23.71
CA GLY A 46 22.97 6.61 24.57
C GLY A 46 21.95 5.53 24.19
N PHE A 47 20.82 5.45 24.90
CA PHE A 47 19.80 4.42 24.65
C PHE A 47 19.11 4.64 23.30
N VAL A 48 18.84 3.58 22.54
CA VAL A 48 18.14 3.68 21.25
C VAL A 48 16.75 3.04 21.38
N THR A 49 15.71 3.74 20.93
CA THR A 49 14.32 3.30 20.95
C THR A 49 13.61 3.16 19.64
N PHE A 50 12.66 2.20 19.59
CA PHE A 50 11.76 2.08 18.46
C PHE A 50 10.91 3.33 18.42
N ARG A 51 10.76 3.85 17.21
CA ARG A 51 10.30 5.20 17.02
C ARG A 51 8.77 5.32 17.02
N ALA A 52 8.24 6.22 17.84
CA ALA A 52 6.79 6.45 18.00
C ALA A 52 6.14 7.33 16.92
N GLN A 53 4.92 7.01 16.48
CA GLN A 53 4.07 7.91 15.67
C GLN A 53 3.07 8.65 16.59
N VAL A 54 3.51 9.68 17.30
CA VAL A 54 2.63 10.45 18.20
C VAL A 54 1.51 11.16 17.40
N PRO A 55 0.22 11.06 17.80
CA PRO A 55 -0.84 11.84 17.19
C PRO A 55 -0.82 13.30 17.65
N ALA A 56 -1.01 14.23 16.71
CA ALA A 56 -0.79 15.67 16.90
C ALA A 56 -1.74 16.37 17.90
N GLU A 57 -2.84 15.77 18.37
CA GLU A 57 -3.66 16.29 19.48
C GLU A 57 -4.67 15.25 20.01
N LEU A 58 -5.00 15.30 21.31
CA LEU A 58 -6.12 14.55 21.89
C LEU A 58 -7.45 15.12 21.34
N PRO A 59 -8.38 14.30 20.82
CA PRO A 59 -9.66 14.81 20.33
C PRO A 59 -10.41 15.52 21.47
N PRO A 60 -11.17 16.60 21.18
CA PRO A 60 -11.96 17.27 22.20
C PRO A 60 -12.95 16.27 22.82
N PRO A 61 -13.25 16.40 24.13
CA PRO A 61 -14.23 15.52 24.77
C PRO A 61 -15.56 15.63 24.02
N LEU A 62 -16.03 14.49 23.50
CA LEU A 62 -17.36 14.39 22.92
C LEU A 62 -18.39 14.92 23.93
N PRO A 63 -19.42 15.64 23.48
CA PRO A 63 -20.49 16.07 24.38
C PRO A 63 -21.07 14.83 25.06
N VAL A 64 -21.15 14.88 26.39
CA VAL A 64 -21.77 13.85 27.21
C VAL A 64 -23.24 13.82 26.85
N ALA A 65 -23.60 12.96 25.89
CA ALA A 65 -24.97 12.54 25.72
C ALA A 65 -25.39 11.85 27.02
N THR A 66 -26.44 12.37 27.65
CA THR A 66 -27.09 11.70 28.78
C THR A 66 -27.61 10.36 28.30
N LEU A 67 -26.80 9.33 28.52
CA LEU A 67 -27.14 7.94 28.27
C LEU A 67 -28.23 7.54 29.27
N GLU A 68 -29.34 7.06 28.74
CA GLU A 68 -30.21 6.13 29.46
C GLU A 68 -29.35 5.00 30.03
N PRO A 69 -29.68 4.44 31.21
CA PRO A 69 -28.83 3.47 31.90
C PRO A 69 -28.49 2.31 30.97
N ALA A 70 -27.18 2.18 30.68
CA ALA A 70 -26.66 1.14 29.82
C ALA A 70 -27.04 -0.24 30.39
N PRO A 71 -27.42 -1.22 29.56
CA PRO A 71 -27.46 -2.60 29.99
C PRO A 71 -26.06 -2.99 30.53
N ASP A 72 -26.01 -3.74 31.63
CA ASP A 72 -24.76 -4.28 32.19
C ASP A 72 -23.92 -4.90 31.06
N MET A 73 -22.72 -4.39 30.83
CA MET A 73 -21.79 -4.92 29.83
C MET A 73 -21.29 -6.29 30.31
N ARG A 74 -21.81 -7.37 29.74
CA ARG A 74 -21.49 -8.76 30.16
C ARG A 74 -20.64 -9.50 29.14
N THR A 75 -20.62 -9.01 27.91
CA THR A 75 -19.92 -9.64 26.77
C THR A 75 -19.20 -8.60 25.92
N ILE A 76 -18.26 -9.07 25.10
CA ILE A 76 -17.61 -8.25 24.07
C ILE A 76 -18.62 -7.66 23.06
N MET A 77 -19.71 -8.37 22.80
CA MET A 77 -20.79 -7.92 21.93
C MET A 77 -21.55 -6.72 22.52
N ASP A 78 -21.73 -6.69 23.84
CA ASP A 78 -22.30 -5.53 24.53
C ASP A 78 -21.37 -4.31 24.42
N ALA A 79 -20.05 -4.52 24.50
CA ALA A 79 -19.06 -3.44 24.33
C ALA A 79 -19.13 -2.84 22.92
N LEU A 80 -19.16 -3.67 21.87
CA LEU A 80 -19.29 -3.23 20.47
C LEU A 80 -20.61 -2.50 20.23
N TYR A 81 -21.73 -3.01 20.77
CA TYR A 81 -23.04 -2.38 20.67
C TYR A 81 -23.08 -1.01 21.36
N LEU A 82 -22.53 -0.92 22.58
CA LEU A 82 -22.43 0.35 23.33
C LEU A 82 -21.45 1.35 22.70
N MET A 83 -20.55 0.90 21.83
CA MET A 83 -19.68 1.76 21.03
C MET A 83 -20.36 2.24 19.73
N GLY A 84 -21.53 1.70 19.37
CA GLY A 84 -22.26 2.08 18.17
C GLY A 84 -21.64 1.56 16.86
N VAL A 85 -20.77 0.55 16.93
CA VAL A 85 -20.04 0.01 15.77
C VAL A 85 -20.69 -1.27 15.27
N GLY A 86 -20.56 -1.58 13.97
CA GLY A 86 -21.06 -2.82 13.39
C GLY A 86 -22.56 -2.91 13.13
N ASN A 87 -23.34 -1.86 13.40
CA ASN A 87 -24.80 -1.83 13.25
C ASN A 87 -25.46 -3.05 13.91
N ILE A 88 -25.00 -3.39 15.12
CA ILE A 88 -25.38 -4.60 15.84
C ILE A 88 -26.84 -4.51 16.30
N LYS A 89 -27.64 -5.53 16.00
CA LYS A 89 -29.03 -5.64 16.43
C LYS A 89 -29.13 -6.36 17.78
N PRO A 90 -30.13 -6.06 18.63
CA PRO A 90 -30.27 -6.71 19.93
C PRO A 90 -30.31 -8.25 19.89
N GLY A 91 -30.89 -8.84 18.84
CA GLY A 91 -30.91 -10.31 18.66
C GLY A 91 -29.57 -10.93 18.24
N GLU A 92 -28.56 -10.12 17.90
CA GLU A 92 -27.20 -10.56 17.58
C GLU A 92 -26.31 -10.66 18.84
N LEU A 93 -26.68 -9.99 19.94
CA LEU A 93 -25.90 -9.95 21.18
C LEU A 93 -25.75 -11.32 21.86
N THR A 94 -26.75 -12.18 21.72
CA THR A 94 -26.77 -13.50 22.36
C THR A 94 -26.10 -14.59 21.51
N GLN A 95 -25.58 -14.24 20.32
CA GLN A 95 -24.97 -15.21 19.43
C GLN A 95 -23.50 -15.45 19.80
N ALA A 96 -23.14 -16.72 20.01
CA ALA A 96 -21.77 -17.09 20.35
C ALA A 96 -20.81 -16.74 19.21
N ASN A 97 -19.65 -16.17 19.54
CA ASN A 97 -18.58 -15.80 18.60
C ASN A 97 -19.01 -14.87 17.46
N PHE A 98 -20.10 -14.12 17.61
CA PHE A 98 -20.64 -13.29 16.54
C PHE A 98 -19.70 -12.16 16.11
N HIS A 99 -18.81 -11.69 17.00
CA HIS A 99 -17.75 -10.74 16.65
C HIS A 99 -16.85 -11.24 15.50
N LYS A 100 -16.63 -12.56 15.36
CA LYS A 100 -15.88 -13.12 14.22
C LYS A 100 -16.64 -12.98 12.90
N ILE A 101 -17.95 -13.15 12.93
CA ILE A 101 -18.82 -12.93 11.77
C ILE A 101 -18.82 -11.44 11.39
N LEU A 102 -18.86 -10.55 12.37
CA LEU A 102 -18.78 -9.10 12.13
C LEU A 102 -17.46 -8.70 11.45
N LEU A 103 -16.33 -9.28 11.86
CA LEU A 103 -15.04 -9.08 11.20
C LEU A 103 -15.05 -9.64 9.76
N GLN A 104 -15.51 -10.88 9.58
CA GLN A 104 -15.56 -11.52 8.26
C GLN A 104 -16.47 -10.80 7.26
N THR A 105 -17.56 -10.21 7.75
CA THR A 105 -18.49 -9.43 6.93
C THR A 105 -18.07 -7.97 6.76
N GLY A 106 -16.95 -7.54 7.35
CA GLY A 106 -16.45 -6.17 7.31
C GLY A 106 -17.33 -5.16 8.05
N ARG A 107 -18.28 -5.62 8.88
CA ARG A 107 -19.14 -4.74 9.69
C ARG A 107 -18.36 -4.02 10.78
N ILE A 108 -17.29 -4.62 11.28
CA ILE A 108 -16.34 -4.02 12.23
C ILE A 108 -14.91 -4.23 11.74
N THR A 109 -14.00 -3.37 12.17
CA THR A 109 -12.56 -3.50 11.93
C THR A 109 -11.86 -4.24 13.09
N PRO A 110 -10.64 -4.77 12.88
CA PRO A 110 -9.81 -5.30 13.97
C PRO A 110 -9.56 -4.28 15.09
N GLU A 111 -9.44 -2.99 14.74
CA GLU A 111 -9.27 -1.88 15.68
C GLU A 111 -10.53 -1.65 16.53
N ASP A 112 -11.72 -1.73 15.91
CA ASP A 112 -12.99 -1.64 16.63
C ASP A 112 -13.12 -2.75 17.67
N LEU A 113 -12.73 -3.97 17.30
CA LEU A 113 -12.75 -5.12 18.20
C LEU A 113 -11.76 -4.95 19.36
N ALA A 114 -10.53 -4.51 19.08
CA ALA A 114 -9.52 -4.26 20.10
C ALA A 114 -9.95 -3.18 21.11
N ARG A 115 -10.57 -2.09 20.62
CA ARG A 115 -11.15 -1.04 21.48
C ARG A 115 -12.31 -1.58 22.33
N ALA A 116 -13.13 -2.46 21.77
CA ALA A 116 -14.20 -3.11 22.52
C ALA A 116 -13.63 -4.03 23.62
N TYR A 117 -12.56 -4.77 23.35
CA TYR A 117 -11.88 -5.60 24.36
C TYR A 117 -11.28 -4.76 25.47
N ALA A 118 -10.63 -3.64 25.14
CA ALA A 118 -10.10 -2.71 26.13
C ALA A 118 -11.21 -2.16 27.04
N LYS A 119 -12.35 -1.75 26.45
CA LYS A 119 -13.52 -1.26 27.19
C LYS A 119 -14.14 -2.33 28.08
N PHE A 120 -14.25 -3.56 27.58
CA PHE A 120 -14.81 -4.69 28.32
C PHE A 120 -13.94 -5.10 29.51
N ALA A 121 -12.62 -5.21 29.32
CA ALA A 121 -11.67 -5.60 30.37
C ALA A 121 -11.28 -4.44 31.30
N GLY A 122 -11.68 -3.20 30.99
CA GLY A 122 -11.32 -2.01 31.78
C GLY A 122 -9.83 -1.65 31.68
N VAL A 123 -9.18 -1.96 30.56
CA VAL A 123 -7.75 -1.72 30.31
C VAL A 123 -7.55 -0.70 29.18
N MET A 124 -6.32 -0.25 28.99
CA MET A 124 -6.00 0.72 27.93
C MET A 124 -5.96 0.04 26.56
N TYR A 125 -6.52 0.70 25.55
CA TYR A 125 -6.21 0.41 24.15
C TYR A 125 -4.98 1.21 23.74
N ILE A 126 -4.01 0.54 23.15
CA ILE A 126 -2.78 1.14 22.61
C ILE A 126 -2.73 0.81 21.12
N ASP A 127 -2.57 1.85 20.32
CA ASP A 127 -2.24 1.73 18.91
C ASP A 127 -0.70 1.73 18.78
N PRO A 128 -0.07 0.59 18.46
CA PRO A 128 1.39 0.49 18.44
C PRO A 128 2.04 1.13 17.23
N THR A 129 1.26 1.46 16.20
CA THR A 129 1.76 2.33 15.12
C THR A 129 2.06 3.70 15.69
N ARG A 130 1.21 4.17 16.62
CA ARG A 130 1.30 5.49 17.24
C ARG A 130 2.21 5.55 18.44
N ASN A 131 2.02 4.63 19.36
CA ASN A 131 2.82 4.53 20.57
C ASN A 131 3.46 3.15 20.58
N PRO A 132 4.70 3.00 20.11
CA PRO A 132 5.36 1.73 19.94
C PRO A 132 5.96 1.25 21.26
N PRO A 133 6.34 -0.04 21.30
CA PRO A 133 7.07 -0.59 22.43
C PRO A 133 8.37 0.17 22.72
N SER A 134 8.64 0.37 24.00
CA SER A 134 9.94 0.78 24.50
C SER A 134 10.99 -0.34 24.23
N PRO A 135 12.27 -0.02 24.11
CA PRO A 135 13.29 -0.96 23.60
C PRO A 135 13.95 -1.72 24.72
N ASP A 136 14.07 -1.07 25.87
CA ASP A 136 14.56 -1.59 27.13
C ASP A 136 13.72 -2.78 27.61
N VAL A 137 12.48 -2.92 27.10
CA VAL A 137 11.62 -4.06 27.42
C VAL A 137 11.72 -5.23 26.45
N ARG A 138 12.39 -5.08 25.31
CA ARG A 138 12.39 -6.11 24.25
C ARG A 138 13.03 -7.42 24.68
N THR A 139 14.07 -7.36 25.51
CA THR A 139 14.81 -8.53 26.00
C THR A 139 14.29 -9.06 27.33
N LEU A 140 13.25 -8.44 27.91
CA LEU A 140 12.67 -8.88 29.18
C LEU A 140 11.89 -10.18 29.06
N LEU A 141 11.42 -10.52 27.86
CA LEU A 141 10.77 -11.79 27.55
C LEU A 141 11.47 -12.46 26.37
N SER A 142 11.54 -13.78 26.39
CA SER A 142 12.11 -14.58 25.32
C SER A 142 11.26 -14.46 24.05
N THR A 143 11.93 -14.46 22.90
CA THR A 143 11.25 -14.50 21.59
C THR A 143 10.31 -15.71 21.49
N HIS A 144 10.64 -16.83 22.15
CA HIS A 144 9.77 -18.01 22.18
C HIS A 144 8.45 -17.74 22.90
N LEU A 145 8.48 -17.09 24.07
CA LEU A 145 7.28 -16.73 24.80
C LEU A 145 6.45 -15.72 24.00
N ILE A 146 7.09 -14.65 23.51
CA ILE A 146 6.45 -13.58 22.71
C ILE A 146 5.72 -14.17 21.50
N THR A 147 6.38 -15.06 20.76
CA THR A 147 5.80 -15.65 19.55
C THR A 147 4.72 -16.69 19.84
N THR A 148 4.84 -17.43 20.95
CA THR A 148 3.90 -18.51 21.33
C THR A 148 2.61 -17.96 21.92
N TYR A 149 2.74 -16.99 22.83
CA TYR A 149 1.62 -16.41 23.55
C TYR A 149 1.11 -15.12 22.93
N ARG A 150 1.78 -14.61 21.89
CA ARG A 150 1.43 -13.38 21.16
C ARG A 150 1.31 -12.17 22.09
N ILE A 151 2.26 -12.08 23.03
CA ILE A 151 2.36 -11.00 24.02
C ILE A 151 3.58 -10.15 23.69
N ILE A 152 3.39 -8.84 23.56
CA ILE A 152 4.49 -7.91 23.30
C ILE A 152 4.81 -7.12 24.57
N PRO A 153 6.05 -7.21 25.11
CA PRO A 153 6.50 -6.26 26.12
C PRO A 153 6.42 -4.84 25.56
N TYR A 154 5.71 -3.95 26.26
CA TYR A 154 5.40 -2.62 25.76
C TYR A 154 6.22 -1.52 26.43
N SER A 155 6.23 -1.48 27.75
CA SER A 155 6.98 -0.48 28.51
C SER A 155 7.17 -0.97 29.94
N ARG A 156 8.21 -0.49 30.62
CA ARG A 156 8.48 -0.83 32.02
C ARG A 156 8.57 0.43 32.85
N ALA A 157 7.80 0.46 33.93
CA ALA A 157 7.83 1.52 34.92
C ALA A 157 8.17 0.92 36.29
N SER A 158 9.40 1.13 36.77
CA SER A 158 9.91 0.55 38.02
C SER A 158 9.78 -0.99 38.02
N ASN A 159 8.85 -1.52 38.82
CA ASN A 159 8.59 -2.94 38.95
C ASN A 159 7.42 -3.43 38.08
N THR A 160 6.78 -2.55 37.30
CA THR A 160 5.61 -2.91 36.49
C THR A 160 5.97 -3.01 35.02
N LEU A 161 5.74 -4.16 34.40
CA LEU A 161 5.85 -4.39 32.96
C LEU A 161 4.47 -4.33 32.32
N THR A 162 4.25 -3.35 31.44
CA THR A 162 3.06 -3.33 30.59
C THR A 162 3.31 -4.21 29.36
N VAL A 163 2.33 -5.04 29.03
CA VAL A 163 2.35 -5.93 27.87
C VAL A 163 1.12 -5.70 26.99
N LEU A 164 1.27 -5.89 25.67
CA LEU A 164 0.18 -5.84 24.70
C LEU A 164 -0.37 -7.23 24.42
N GLN A 165 -1.70 -7.35 24.38
CA GLN A 165 -2.44 -8.52 23.94
C GLN A 165 -3.56 -8.12 22.97
N ALA A 166 -3.95 -9.03 22.08
CA ALA A 166 -5.14 -8.85 21.24
C ALA A 166 -6.44 -9.16 22.00
N ASP A 167 -6.40 -10.19 22.84
CA ASP A 167 -7.52 -10.64 23.67
C ASP A 167 -7.11 -10.63 25.15
N PRO A 168 -7.54 -9.64 25.95
CA PRO A 168 -7.21 -9.56 27.37
C PRO A 168 -7.97 -10.59 28.22
N THR A 169 -8.89 -11.37 27.64
CA THR A 169 -9.61 -12.43 28.35
C THR A 169 -8.85 -13.74 28.41
N ASP A 170 -7.78 -13.88 27.62
CA ASP A 170 -6.84 -15.00 27.71
C ASP A 170 -5.90 -14.82 28.91
N THR A 171 -6.33 -15.34 30.06
CA THR A 171 -5.53 -15.29 31.29
C THR A 171 -4.40 -16.31 31.31
N PHE A 172 -4.39 -17.32 30.42
CA PHE A 172 -3.38 -18.38 30.44
C PHE A 172 -2.01 -17.85 29.98
N SER A 173 -2.02 -17.03 28.94
CA SER A 173 -0.80 -16.42 28.39
C SER A 173 -0.11 -15.48 29.37
N LEU A 174 -0.86 -14.84 30.28
CA LEU A 174 -0.30 -13.97 31.33
C LEU A 174 0.48 -14.75 32.39
N VAL A 175 0.02 -15.94 32.79
CA VAL A 175 0.72 -16.77 33.78
C VAL A 175 2.12 -17.15 33.29
N ALA A 176 2.26 -17.46 32.00
CA ALA A 176 3.55 -17.76 31.40
C ALA A 176 4.49 -16.54 31.39
N VAL A 177 3.95 -15.35 31.10
CA VAL A 177 4.71 -14.09 31.18
C VAL A 177 5.16 -13.79 32.61
N GLU A 178 4.29 -13.97 33.58
CA GLU A 178 4.59 -13.74 35.00
C GLU A 178 5.71 -14.67 35.50
N ASP A 179 5.74 -15.91 35.04
CA ASP A 179 6.77 -16.90 35.39
C ASP A 179 8.15 -16.56 34.79
N GLU A 180 8.22 -16.00 33.58
CA GLU A 180 9.48 -15.62 32.94
C GLU A 180 9.97 -14.24 33.41
N ALA A 181 9.06 -13.27 33.58
CA ALA A 181 9.36 -11.90 33.97
C ALA A 181 9.72 -11.73 35.46
N GLN A 182 9.85 -12.84 36.20
CA GLN A 182 10.04 -12.97 37.66
C GLN A 182 10.32 -11.68 38.42
N GLY A 183 9.40 -11.34 39.32
CA GLY A 183 9.53 -10.17 40.19
C GLY A 183 8.96 -8.89 39.62
N LEU A 184 8.43 -8.89 38.39
CA LEU A 184 7.69 -7.77 37.80
C LEU A 184 6.17 -7.92 37.94
N ASP A 185 5.48 -6.83 38.24
CA ASP A 185 4.02 -6.73 38.18
C ASP A 185 3.59 -6.57 36.71
N ILE A 186 2.79 -7.50 36.19
CA ILE A 186 2.33 -7.43 34.80
C ILE A 186 1.05 -6.60 34.69
N ARG A 187 1.01 -5.66 33.74
CA ARG A 187 -0.20 -4.92 33.36
C ARG A 187 -0.53 -5.15 31.90
N VAL A 188 -1.80 -5.41 31.60
CA VAL A 188 -2.25 -5.64 30.24
C VAL A 188 -2.77 -4.35 29.61
N ALA A 189 -2.38 -4.13 28.37
CA ALA A 189 -3.02 -3.22 27.45
C ALA A 189 -3.40 -3.97 26.16
N VAL A 190 -4.39 -3.47 25.44
CA VAL A 190 -4.93 -4.13 24.24
C VAL A 190 -4.45 -3.41 22.99
N ALA A 191 -3.95 -4.16 22.02
CA ALA A 191 -3.69 -3.70 20.66
C ALA A 191 -4.48 -4.55 19.67
N SER A 192 -4.63 -4.09 18.42
CA SER A 192 -5.30 -4.93 17.41
C SER A 192 -4.44 -6.15 17.07
N GLU A 193 -5.10 -7.28 16.80
CA GLU A 193 -4.42 -8.52 16.45
C GLU A 193 -3.45 -8.39 15.26
N PRO A 194 -3.79 -7.66 14.18
CA PRO A 194 -2.85 -7.38 13.09
C PRO A 194 -1.60 -6.63 13.56
N GLU A 195 -1.72 -5.70 14.50
CA GLU A 195 -0.59 -4.93 15.02
C GLU A 195 0.32 -5.78 15.92
N ILE A 196 -0.24 -6.66 16.75
CA ILE A 196 0.53 -7.65 17.52
C ILE A 196 1.36 -8.51 16.57
N GLU A 197 0.74 -9.05 15.51
CA GLU A 197 1.44 -9.87 14.52
C GLU A 197 2.53 -9.10 13.80
N ARG A 198 2.25 -7.86 13.39
CA ARG A 198 3.23 -6.99 12.75
C ARG A 198 4.44 -6.79 13.65
N LEU A 199 4.25 -6.47 14.93
CA LEU A 199 5.34 -6.28 15.89
C LEU A 199 6.15 -7.56 16.11
N ILE A 200 5.49 -8.72 16.24
CA ILE A 200 6.18 -10.01 16.37
C ILE A 200 7.08 -10.26 15.16
N LEU A 201 6.56 -10.03 13.96
CA LEU A 201 7.29 -10.21 12.71
C LEU A 201 8.48 -9.26 12.63
N THR A 202 8.24 -7.94 12.75
CA THR A 202 9.25 -6.92 12.48
C THR A 202 10.27 -6.79 13.60
N LEU A 203 9.86 -6.91 14.86
CA LEU A 203 10.74 -6.65 16.01
C LEU A 203 11.37 -7.90 16.59
N TYR A 204 10.81 -9.09 16.42
CA TYR A 204 11.33 -10.26 17.14
C TYR A 204 11.80 -11.36 16.18
N ARG A 205 10.98 -11.74 15.20
CA ARG A 205 11.38 -12.78 14.24
C ARG A 205 12.51 -12.33 13.33
N ARG A 206 12.41 -11.14 12.74
CA ARG A 206 13.44 -10.60 11.83
C ARG A 206 14.81 -10.53 12.49
N ALA A 207 14.91 -9.82 13.61
CA ALA A 207 16.19 -9.61 14.28
C ALA A 207 16.82 -10.91 14.77
N ALA A 208 16.02 -11.85 15.30
CA ALA A 208 16.55 -13.16 15.70
C ALA A 208 17.16 -13.93 14.51
N GLN A 209 16.53 -13.86 13.34
CA GLN A 209 17.03 -14.50 12.11
C GLN A 209 18.25 -13.77 11.54
N ASP A 210 18.24 -12.44 11.52
CA ASP A 210 19.39 -11.65 11.05
C ASP A 210 20.61 -11.91 11.97
N GLU A 211 20.42 -11.97 13.30
CA GLU A 211 21.47 -12.35 14.26
C GLU A 211 21.95 -13.80 14.10
N GLU A 212 21.04 -14.74 13.81
CA GLU A 212 21.39 -16.14 13.51
C GLU A 212 22.29 -16.20 12.27
N LEU A 213 21.92 -15.51 11.18
CA LEU A 213 22.72 -15.43 9.96
C LEU A 213 24.10 -14.80 10.21
N ILE A 214 24.18 -13.70 10.97
CA ILE A 214 25.45 -13.03 11.29
C ILE A 214 26.35 -13.94 12.15
N ARG A 215 25.79 -14.60 13.17
CA ARG A 215 26.55 -15.53 14.03
C ARG A 215 27.07 -16.72 13.26
N GLU A 216 26.23 -17.34 12.43
CA GLU A 216 26.67 -18.44 11.59
C GLU A 216 27.74 -18.01 10.60
N ALA A 217 27.60 -16.81 10.01
CA ALA A 217 28.60 -16.24 9.11
C ALA A 217 29.96 -16.09 9.77
N ALA A 218 30.00 -15.55 10.99
CA ALA A 218 31.23 -15.38 11.76
C ALA A 218 31.88 -16.72 12.17
N SER A 219 31.08 -17.78 12.31
CA SER A 219 31.55 -19.10 12.77
C SER A 219 32.11 -20.01 11.66
N ARG A 220 31.88 -19.68 10.38
CA ARG A 220 32.32 -20.50 9.24
C ARG A 220 33.61 -19.94 8.62
N PRO A 221 34.67 -20.75 8.46
CA PRO A 221 35.87 -20.30 7.74
C PRO A 221 35.59 -20.09 6.24
N GLU A 222 36.25 -19.11 5.63
CA GLU A 222 36.12 -18.61 4.24
C GLU A 222 36.30 -19.67 3.11
N LEU A 223 36.48 -20.95 3.43
CA LEU A 223 36.89 -22.02 2.51
C LEU A 223 35.73 -22.90 1.98
N HIS A 224 34.46 -22.53 2.18
CA HIS A 224 33.34 -23.30 1.63
C HIS A 224 32.83 -22.70 0.32
N ASP A 225 32.75 -23.53 -0.73
CA ASP A 225 32.17 -23.12 -2.02
C ASP A 225 30.70 -22.71 -1.80
N PRO A 226 30.28 -21.47 -2.15
CA PRO A 226 28.88 -21.03 -2.05
C PRO A 226 27.90 -21.92 -2.80
N LYS A 227 28.39 -22.74 -3.74
CA LYS A 227 27.59 -23.68 -4.54
C LYS A 227 27.28 -25.01 -3.84
N ASP A 228 28.02 -25.38 -2.79
CA ASP A 228 27.85 -26.63 -2.05
C ASP A 228 26.88 -26.52 -0.86
N GLN A 229 26.22 -25.37 -0.71
CA GLN A 229 25.16 -25.25 0.29
C GLN A 229 23.89 -25.90 -0.26
N ASP A 230 23.68 -27.16 0.11
CA ASP A 230 22.39 -27.81 -0.03
C ASP A 230 21.29 -26.84 0.39
N ALA A 231 20.31 -26.72 -0.49
CA ALA A 231 19.20 -25.83 -0.34
C ALA A 231 18.26 -26.36 0.75
N ASP A 232 18.66 -26.35 2.01
CA ASP A 232 17.79 -26.74 3.12
C ASP A 232 16.55 -25.83 3.10
N PRO A 233 15.36 -26.35 2.76
CA PRO A 233 14.14 -25.55 2.71
C PRO A 233 13.72 -25.01 4.09
N ASN A 234 14.34 -25.53 5.16
CA ASN A 234 14.14 -25.11 6.55
C ASN A 234 15.36 -24.40 7.15
N GLY A 235 16.40 -24.14 6.34
CA GLY A 235 17.61 -23.43 6.76
C GLY A 235 17.36 -21.93 7.05
N PRO A 236 18.34 -21.24 7.66
CA PRO A 236 18.18 -19.84 8.09
C PRO A 236 17.88 -18.88 6.92
N VAL A 237 18.48 -19.10 5.74
CA VAL A 237 18.18 -18.32 4.53
C VAL A 237 16.74 -18.52 4.05
N ALA A 238 16.24 -19.75 4.05
CA ALA A 238 14.85 -20.03 3.64
C ALA A 238 13.84 -19.42 4.62
N LYS A 239 14.12 -19.44 5.93
CA LYS A 239 13.32 -18.73 6.94
C LYS A 239 13.33 -17.22 6.69
N ARG A 240 14.49 -16.63 6.42
CA ARG A 240 14.60 -15.18 6.17
C ARG A 240 13.84 -14.73 4.92
N ILE A 241 13.89 -15.51 3.83
CA ILE A 241 13.08 -15.25 2.61
C ILE A 241 11.59 -15.25 2.96
N ARG A 242 11.13 -16.25 3.72
CA ARG A 242 9.72 -16.35 4.13
C ARG A 242 9.30 -15.16 4.98
N THR A 243 10.11 -14.77 5.96
CA THR A 243 9.85 -13.60 6.79
C THR A 243 9.89 -12.31 5.97
N ALA A 244 10.79 -12.15 4.99
CA ALA A 244 10.79 -10.99 4.08
C ALA A 244 9.48 -10.88 3.27
N LEU A 245 8.94 -12.01 2.81
CA LEU A 245 7.64 -12.04 2.14
C LEU A 245 6.50 -11.68 3.10
N GLU A 246 6.49 -12.24 4.31
CA GLU A 246 5.48 -11.95 5.34
C GLU A 246 5.50 -10.47 5.75
N GLU A 247 6.71 -9.90 5.92
CA GLU A 247 6.93 -8.47 6.19
C GLU A 247 6.32 -7.61 5.10
N ALA A 248 6.63 -7.91 3.83
CA ALA A 248 6.14 -7.13 2.70
C ALA A 248 4.61 -7.15 2.58
N VAL A 249 3.96 -8.30 2.80
CA VAL A 249 2.49 -8.37 2.78
C VAL A 249 1.90 -7.60 3.97
N SER A 250 2.46 -7.79 5.17
CA SER A 250 2.02 -7.10 6.40
C SER A 250 2.15 -5.58 6.26
N ASN A 251 3.25 -5.11 5.67
CA ASN A 251 3.53 -3.70 5.38
C ASN A 251 2.75 -3.17 4.17
N GLN A 252 1.93 -3.99 3.49
CA GLN A 252 1.21 -3.65 2.27
C GLN A 252 2.12 -3.09 1.17
N ALA A 253 3.32 -3.68 1.02
CA ALA A 253 4.27 -3.32 -0.02
C ALA A 253 3.78 -3.76 -1.40
N SER A 254 4.07 -2.96 -2.43
CA SER A 254 3.79 -3.33 -3.83
C SER A 254 4.88 -4.23 -4.42
N ASP A 255 6.13 -4.07 -3.97
CA ASP A 255 7.28 -4.77 -4.50
C ASP A 255 8.28 -5.09 -3.37
N ILE A 256 8.96 -6.23 -3.46
CA ILE A 256 10.12 -6.61 -2.67
C ILE A 256 11.32 -6.68 -3.59
N HIS A 257 12.42 -6.07 -3.18
CA HIS A 257 13.66 -6.00 -3.93
C HIS A 257 14.76 -6.74 -3.16
N PHE A 258 15.32 -7.76 -3.78
CA PHE A 258 16.55 -8.43 -3.36
C PHE A 258 17.68 -7.95 -4.28
N GLN A 259 18.43 -6.95 -3.83
CA GLN A 259 19.50 -6.33 -4.59
C GLN A 259 20.87 -6.82 -4.09
N PRO A 260 21.64 -7.54 -4.90
CA PRO A 260 23.00 -7.93 -4.53
C PRO A 260 23.94 -6.73 -4.61
N GLU A 261 24.71 -6.52 -3.56
CA GLU A 261 25.75 -5.51 -3.44
C GLU A 261 27.06 -6.15 -2.97
N ARG A 262 28.12 -5.33 -2.87
CA ARG A 262 29.43 -5.82 -2.42
C ARG A 262 29.40 -6.35 -0.98
N GLU A 263 28.63 -5.71 -0.11
CA GLU A 263 28.56 -6.00 1.33
C GLU A 263 27.56 -7.12 1.66
N GLY A 264 26.66 -7.45 0.73
CA GLY A 264 25.58 -8.37 1.02
C GLY A 264 24.45 -8.34 0.00
N MET A 265 23.33 -8.95 0.38
CA MET A 265 22.06 -8.84 -0.31
C MET A 265 21.18 -7.83 0.43
N MET A 266 20.98 -6.66 -0.15
CA MET A 266 20.10 -5.64 0.40
C MET A 266 18.64 -5.99 0.09
N ILE A 267 17.82 -6.09 1.14
CA ILE A 267 16.38 -6.31 1.05
C ILE A 267 15.68 -4.97 1.23
N ARG A 268 14.86 -4.58 0.25
CA ARG A 268 14.06 -3.35 0.30
C ARG A 268 12.61 -3.63 -0.09
N GLU A 269 11.70 -2.81 0.40
CA GLU A 269 10.28 -2.89 0.07
C GLU A 269 9.83 -1.59 -0.56
N ARG A 270 8.91 -1.65 -1.53
CA ARG A 270 8.20 -0.48 -2.02
C ARG A 270 6.88 -0.33 -1.28
N VAL A 271 6.80 0.61 -0.35
CA VAL A 271 5.58 0.90 0.44
C VAL A 271 5.05 2.27 0.05
N HIS A 272 3.78 2.32 -0.35
CA HIS A 272 3.08 3.56 -0.78
C HIS A 272 3.78 4.34 -1.92
N GLY A 273 4.66 3.68 -2.69
CA GLY A 273 5.45 4.29 -3.76
C GLY A 273 6.91 4.54 -3.39
N ASN A 274 7.22 4.61 -2.11
CA ASN A 274 8.57 4.86 -1.59
C ASN A 274 9.35 3.56 -1.47
N LEU A 275 10.64 3.57 -1.81
CA LEU A 275 11.53 2.43 -1.65
C LEU A 275 12.25 2.51 -0.29
N ILE A 276 11.97 1.56 0.59
CA ILE A 276 12.42 1.57 1.99
C ILE A 276 13.40 0.41 2.21
N PRO A 277 14.65 0.66 2.64
CA PRO A 277 15.57 -0.40 3.03
C PRO A 277 15.09 -1.09 4.31
N ARG A 278 15.19 -2.43 4.33
CA ARG A 278 14.79 -3.24 5.49
C ARG A 278 15.99 -3.83 6.18
N SER A 279 16.78 -4.65 5.51
CA SER A 279 17.97 -5.28 6.08
C SER A 279 18.97 -5.64 5.00
N THR A 280 20.19 -6.00 5.42
CA THR A 280 21.23 -6.53 4.53
C THR A 280 21.62 -7.92 5.03
N VAL A 281 21.47 -8.92 4.17
CA VAL A 281 21.94 -10.29 4.44
C VAL A 281 23.43 -10.38 4.09
N PRO A 282 24.29 -10.98 4.94
CA PRO A 282 25.74 -11.05 4.69
C PRO A 282 26.11 -11.66 3.33
N ALA A 283 27.17 -11.13 2.70
CA ALA A 283 27.61 -11.50 1.34
C ALA A 283 27.77 -13.01 1.10
N MET A 284 28.21 -13.77 2.11
CA MET A 284 28.39 -15.22 1.98
C MET A 284 27.08 -15.99 1.75
N TYR A 285 25.93 -15.42 2.10
CA TYR A 285 24.61 -16.01 1.88
C TYR A 285 23.91 -15.49 0.61
N SER A 286 24.44 -14.47 -0.07
CA SER A 286 23.81 -13.88 -1.26
C SER A 286 23.53 -14.91 -2.36
N ALA A 287 24.51 -15.78 -2.65
CA ALA A 287 24.36 -16.82 -3.66
C ALA A 287 23.30 -17.87 -3.26
N GLN A 288 23.30 -18.29 -2.00
CA GLN A 288 22.30 -19.23 -1.47
C GLN A 288 20.90 -18.62 -1.54
N LEU A 289 20.74 -17.35 -1.19
CA LEU A 289 19.48 -16.61 -1.23
C LEU A 289 18.95 -16.51 -2.66
N ILE A 290 19.80 -16.12 -3.63
CA ILE A 290 19.43 -16.09 -5.06
C ILE A 290 18.95 -17.46 -5.53
N ASN A 291 19.69 -18.53 -5.19
CA ASN A 291 19.34 -19.89 -5.59
C ASN A 291 17.98 -20.30 -5.01
N GLN A 292 17.77 -20.07 -3.71
CA GLN A 292 16.51 -20.37 -3.01
C GLN A 292 15.33 -19.61 -3.60
N LEU A 293 15.48 -18.31 -3.89
CA LEU A 293 14.44 -17.53 -4.56
C LEU A 293 14.13 -18.09 -5.95
N LYS A 294 15.16 -18.42 -6.75
CA LYS A 294 14.98 -19.01 -8.08
C LYS A 294 14.27 -20.37 -8.00
N MET A 295 14.66 -21.25 -7.08
CA MET A 295 14.00 -22.55 -6.87
C MET A 295 12.54 -22.39 -6.44
N MET A 296 12.28 -21.53 -5.45
CA MET A 296 10.92 -21.22 -4.97
C MET A 296 10.03 -20.71 -6.11
N CYS A 297 10.60 -19.99 -7.07
CA CYS A 297 9.88 -19.44 -8.22
C CYS A 297 9.86 -20.36 -9.45
N GLY A 298 10.45 -21.56 -9.39
CA GLY A 298 10.57 -22.46 -10.54
C GLY A 298 11.40 -21.88 -11.69
N MET A 299 12.39 -21.04 -11.36
CA MET A 299 13.37 -20.46 -12.29
C MET A 299 14.61 -21.34 -12.40
N THR A 300 15.30 -21.24 -13.53
CA THR A 300 16.57 -21.93 -13.75
C THR A 300 17.68 -21.20 -13.00
N ILE A 301 18.33 -21.89 -12.07
CA ILE A 301 19.38 -21.33 -11.20
C ILE A 301 20.58 -20.82 -12.01
N GLU A 302 21.07 -21.65 -12.94
CA GLU A 302 22.30 -21.44 -13.71
C GLU A 302 22.15 -20.47 -14.88
N SER A 303 20.91 -20.07 -15.20
CA SER A 303 20.65 -19.19 -16.34
C SER A 303 21.29 -17.82 -16.13
N ARG A 304 22.01 -17.35 -17.14
CA ARG A 304 22.59 -16.01 -17.25
C ARG A 304 21.72 -15.04 -18.06
N LEU A 305 20.49 -15.44 -18.37
CA LEU A 305 19.50 -14.62 -19.06
C LEU A 305 18.47 -14.10 -18.06
N PRO A 306 17.85 -12.94 -18.31
CA PRO A 306 16.69 -12.50 -17.54
C PRO A 306 15.58 -13.56 -17.52
N GLN A 307 14.89 -13.68 -16.39
CA GLN A 307 13.80 -14.63 -16.21
C GLN A 307 12.61 -13.98 -15.53
N ASP A 308 11.41 -14.24 -16.03
CA ASP A 308 10.15 -13.79 -15.44
C ASP A 308 9.26 -15.00 -15.13
N LYS A 309 8.65 -14.99 -13.94
CA LYS A 309 7.70 -16.02 -13.50
C LYS A 309 6.48 -15.40 -12.85
N ARG A 310 5.37 -16.12 -12.96
CA ARG A 310 4.13 -15.88 -12.22
C ARG A 310 3.87 -17.11 -11.37
N LEU A 311 3.59 -16.89 -10.10
CA LEU A 311 3.29 -17.97 -9.17
C LEU A 311 2.31 -17.51 -8.10
N ASN A 312 1.60 -18.47 -7.53
CA ASN A 312 0.76 -18.27 -6.37
C ASN A 312 1.45 -18.95 -5.19
N LEU A 313 1.81 -18.19 -4.18
CA LEU A 313 2.38 -18.70 -2.94
C LEU A 313 1.32 -18.72 -1.86
N GLN A 314 1.15 -19.87 -1.24
CA GLN A 314 0.29 -19.98 -0.06
C GLN A 314 1.13 -19.63 1.17
N MET A 315 0.77 -18.55 1.85
CA MET A 315 1.52 -17.98 2.97
C MET A 315 0.67 -17.94 4.23
N GLN A 316 1.31 -18.15 5.39
CA GLN A 316 0.65 -18.02 6.68
C GLN A 316 0.89 -16.62 7.22
N ILE A 317 -0.13 -15.76 7.16
CA ILE A 317 -0.03 -14.36 7.56
C ILE A 317 -1.06 -14.13 8.65
N GLY A 318 -0.60 -13.78 9.85
CA GLY A 318 -1.45 -13.64 11.04
C GLY A 318 -2.25 -14.90 11.38
N GLY A 319 -1.68 -16.09 11.16
CA GLY A 319 -2.34 -17.38 11.40
C GLY A 319 -3.38 -17.78 10.35
N VAL A 320 -3.55 -16.98 9.29
CA VAL A 320 -4.46 -17.28 8.19
C VAL A 320 -3.65 -17.64 6.94
N SER A 321 -4.05 -18.73 6.29
CA SER A 321 -3.52 -19.12 4.98
C SER A 321 -4.04 -18.15 3.91
N GLN A 322 -3.18 -17.29 3.39
CA GLN A 322 -3.49 -16.34 2.33
C GLN A 322 -2.78 -16.76 1.05
N LEU A 323 -3.49 -16.69 -0.07
CA LEU A 323 -2.91 -16.93 -1.39
C LEU A 323 -2.32 -15.61 -1.91
N VAL A 324 -1.00 -15.51 -1.95
CA VAL A 324 -0.29 -14.34 -2.46
C VAL A 324 0.11 -14.62 -3.90
N ARG A 325 -0.44 -13.83 -4.83
CA ARG A 325 -0.07 -13.88 -6.24
C ARG A 325 1.17 -13.01 -6.47
N LEU A 326 2.19 -13.57 -7.11
CA LEU A 326 3.47 -12.91 -7.32
C LEU A 326 3.84 -12.89 -8.79
N ARG A 327 4.40 -11.75 -9.22
CA ARG A 327 5.22 -11.66 -10.42
C ARG A 327 6.67 -11.48 -10.00
N VAL A 328 7.54 -12.38 -10.44
CA VAL A 328 8.95 -12.40 -10.06
C VAL A 328 9.81 -12.19 -11.30
N SER A 329 10.75 -11.27 -11.20
CA SER A 329 11.74 -10.99 -12.25
C SER A 329 13.15 -11.16 -11.68
N SER A 330 14.00 -11.91 -12.37
CA SER A 330 15.41 -12.13 -12.06
C SER A 330 16.25 -11.52 -13.16
N LEU A 331 17.10 -10.55 -12.82
CA LEU A 331 17.99 -9.87 -13.75
C LEU A 331 19.46 -10.10 -13.32
N PRO A 332 20.28 -10.78 -14.14
CA PRO A 332 21.71 -10.92 -13.87
C PRO A 332 22.39 -9.56 -13.73
N SER A 333 23.18 -9.38 -12.66
CA SER A 333 23.93 -8.15 -12.39
C SER A 333 25.38 -8.46 -11.97
N HIS A 334 26.19 -7.41 -11.73
CA HIS A 334 27.62 -7.55 -11.43
C HIS A 334 27.90 -8.38 -10.14
N HIS A 335 27.08 -8.23 -9.10
CA HIS A 335 27.26 -8.89 -7.80
C HIS A 335 26.38 -10.15 -7.61
N GLY A 336 25.67 -10.58 -8.65
CA GLY A 336 24.67 -11.65 -8.60
C GLY A 336 23.37 -11.22 -9.25
N ASP A 337 22.37 -12.07 -9.28
CA ASP A 337 21.06 -11.72 -9.83
C ASP A 337 20.30 -10.78 -8.88
N SER A 338 19.81 -9.66 -9.42
CA SER A 338 18.82 -8.81 -8.77
C SER A 338 17.45 -9.44 -8.97
N ILE A 339 16.74 -9.73 -7.88
CA ILE A 339 15.41 -10.35 -7.92
C ILE A 339 14.38 -9.37 -7.37
N VAL A 340 13.32 -9.13 -8.14
CA VAL A 340 12.19 -8.31 -7.74
C VAL A 340 10.92 -9.14 -7.72
N MET A 341 10.17 -9.06 -6.62
CA MET A 341 8.88 -9.73 -6.47
C MET A 341 7.79 -8.68 -6.32
N ARG A 342 6.90 -8.58 -7.30
CA ARG A 342 5.70 -7.75 -7.22
C ARG A 342 4.56 -8.54 -6.62
N LEU A 343 3.98 -8.00 -5.55
CA LEU A 343 2.77 -8.53 -4.94
C LEU A 343 1.59 -8.07 -5.77
N LEU A 344 0.90 -9.03 -6.39
CA LEU A 344 -0.28 -8.75 -7.20
C LEU A 344 -1.49 -8.62 -6.26
N PRO A 345 -2.17 -7.46 -6.28
CA PRO A 345 -3.32 -7.21 -5.42
C PRO A 345 -4.50 -8.11 -5.74
N ASP A 346 -5.44 -8.22 -4.79
CA ASP A 346 -6.70 -8.91 -5.02
C ASP A 346 -7.79 -8.00 -5.59
N VAL A 347 -8.76 -8.56 -6.31
CA VAL A 347 -9.88 -7.77 -6.88
C VAL A 347 -10.67 -7.08 -5.79
N ASP A 348 -10.78 -7.70 -4.62
CA ASP A 348 -11.47 -7.14 -3.46
C ASP A 348 -10.77 -5.89 -2.90
N THR A 349 -9.49 -5.69 -3.23
CA THR A 349 -8.74 -4.48 -2.86
C THR A 349 -8.99 -3.29 -3.79
N LEU A 350 -9.66 -3.51 -4.94
CA LEU A 350 -9.99 -2.42 -5.85
C LEU A 350 -11.00 -1.46 -5.18
N PRO A 351 -10.82 -0.13 -5.32
CA PRO A 351 -11.79 0.84 -4.82
C PRO A 351 -13.11 0.72 -5.61
N THR A 352 -14.23 1.10 -5.00
CA THR A 352 -15.47 1.33 -5.76
C THR A 352 -15.27 2.54 -6.70
N LEU A 353 -16.13 2.70 -7.71
CA LEU A 353 -16.02 3.84 -8.60
C LEU A 353 -16.13 5.18 -7.82
N ASP A 354 -16.97 5.26 -6.79
CA ASP A 354 -17.05 6.41 -5.87
C ASP A 354 -15.74 6.62 -5.07
N GLY A 355 -15.02 5.55 -4.76
CA GLY A 355 -13.74 5.56 -4.05
C GLY A 355 -12.52 5.93 -4.91
N THR A 356 -12.70 6.16 -6.22
CA THR A 356 -11.60 6.51 -7.13
C THR A 356 -11.16 7.97 -7.05
N GLY A 357 -11.78 8.81 -6.22
CA GLY A 357 -11.34 10.19 -6.02
C GLY A 357 -11.67 11.15 -7.16
N PHE A 358 -12.64 10.83 -8.01
CA PHE A 358 -13.24 11.80 -8.93
C PHE A 358 -13.98 12.90 -8.17
N SER A 359 -13.97 14.11 -8.72
CA SER A 359 -14.93 15.13 -8.30
C SER A 359 -16.36 14.68 -8.67
N PRO A 360 -17.42 15.17 -8.00
CA PRO A 360 -18.80 14.79 -8.34
C PRO A 360 -19.15 15.03 -9.81
N HIS A 361 -18.63 16.11 -10.39
CA HIS A 361 -18.79 16.43 -11.81
C HIS A 361 -18.09 15.39 -12.71
N ASN A 362 -16.82 15.09 -12.44
CA ASN A 362 -16.05 14.12 -13.22
C ASN A 362 -16.65 12.70 -13.12
N LEU A 363 -17.09 12.29 -11.92
CA LEU A 363 -17.72 11.00 -11.70
C LEU A 363 -19.02 10.85 -12.51
N ALA A 364 -19.82 11.92 -12.60
CA ALA A 364 -21.03 11.91 -13.42
C ALA A 364 -20.71 11.73 -14.91
N LEU A 365 -19.67 12.38 -15.42
CA LEU A 365 -19.22 12.20 -16.81
C LEU A 365 -18.73 10.76 -17.08
N VAL A 366 -17.98 10.17 -16.12
CA VAL A 366 -17.52 8.78 -16.22
C VAL A 366 -18.69 7.82 -16.24
N ARG A 367 -19.64 7.94 -15.30
CA ARG A 367 -20.86 7.11 -15.25
C ARG A 367 -21.67 7.20 -16.54
N GLN A 368 -21.90 8.42 -17.03
CA GLN A 368 -22.61 8.63 -18.27
C GLN A 368 -21.92 7.96 -19.46
N ALA A 369 -20.58 7.99 -19.52
CA ALA A 369 -19.84 7.37 -20.62
C ALA A 369 -19.90 5.84 -20.56
N ILE A 370 -19.77 5.22 -19.39
CA ILE A 370 -19.78 3.76 -19.25
C ILE A 370 -21.18 3.14 -19.38
N GLU A 371 -22.24 3.91 -19.16
CA GLU A 371 -23.63 3.52 -19.46
C GLU A 371 -23.94 3.55 -20.97
N GLY A 372 -23.04 4.12 -21.78
CA GLY A 372 -23.18 4.16 -23.23
C GLY A 372 -23.13 2.77 -23.86
N ALA A 373 -23.97 2.52 -24.86
CA ALA A 373 -24.03 1.24 -25.56
C ALA A 373 -22.78 0.96 -26.45
N ASN A 374 -22.06 2.00 -26.85
CA ASN A 374 -20.85 1.89 -27.68
C ASN A 374 -19.96 3.11 -27.48
N GLY A 375 -18.76 3.09 -28.05
CA GLY A 375 -17.82 4.20 -28.05
C GLY A 375 -16.53 3.90 -27.30
N MET A 376 -15.56 4.80 -27.39
CA MET A 376 -14.22 4.61 -26.85
C MET A 376 -13.97 5.51 -25.64
N ILE A 377 -13.56 4.90 -24.53
CA ILE A 377 -13.11 5.56 -23.30
C ILE A 377 -11.64 5.27 -23.11
N LEU A 378 -10.83 6.32 -22.97
CA LEU A 378 -9.38 6.20 -22.82
C LEU A 378 -8.94 6.73 -21.47
N VAL A 379 -8.19 5.92 -20.72
CA VAL A 379 -7.44 6.40 -19.55
C VAL A 379 -5.99 6.61 -19.93
N THR A 380 -5.45 7.78 -19.63
CA THR A 380 -4.08 8.15 -19.98
C THR A 380 -3.26 8.62 -18.79
N GLY A 381 -1.94 8.46 -18.90
CA GLY A 381 -0.96 8.86 -17.90
C GLY A 381 0.32 8.02 -17.97
N PRO A 382 1.39 8.44 -17.26
CA PRO A 382 2.65 7.74 -17.22
C PRO A 382 2.50 6.39 -16.50
N THR A 383 3.58 5.64 -16.46
CA THR A 383 3.67 4.43 -15.62
C THR A 383 3.42 4.79 -14.16
N GLY A 384 2.72 3.93 -13.42
CA GLY A 384 2.43 4.17 -11.99
C GLY A 384 1.32 5.19 -11.70
N SER A 385 0.65 5.75 -12.72
CA SER A 385 -0.46 6.71 -12.53
C SER A 385 -1.80 6.08 -12.12
N GLY A 386 -1.87 4.77 -11.92
CA GLY A 386 -3.08 4.07 -11.50
C GLY A 386 -4.08 3.74 -12.62
N LYS A 387 -3.67 3.78 -13.89
CA LYS A 387 -4.54 3.48 -15.05
C LYS A 387 -5.19 2.10 -14.96
N THR A 388 -4.38 1.08 -14.68
CA THR A 388 -4.85 -0.31 -14.58
C THR A 388 -5.85 -0.47 -13.44
N THR A 389 -5.58 0.16 -12.29
CA THR A 389 -6.51 0.16 -11.14
C THR A 389 -7.85 0.81 -11.49
N LEU A 390 -7.83 1.98 -12.16
CA LEU A 390 -9.07 2.64 -12.60
C LEU A 390 -9.82 1.79 -13.63
N MET A 391 -9.12 1.23 -14.63
CA MET A 391 -9.72 0.36 -15.65
C MET A 391 -10.39 -0.86 -15.02
N HIS A 392 -9.70 -1.58 -14.13
CA HIS A 392 -10.26 -2.73 -13.43
C HIS A 392 -11.39 -2.35 -12.47
N THR A 393 -11.35 -1.15 -11.88
CA THR A 393 -12.48 -0.62 -11.10
C THR A 393 -13.71 -0.39 -11.98
N THR A 394 -13.53 0.20 -13.16
CA THR A 394 -14.60 0.41 -14.14
C THR A 394 -15.14 -0.92 -14.68
N LEU A 395 -14.27 -1.89 -14.98
CA LEU A 395 -14.68 -3.22 -15.41
C LEU A 395 -15.51 -3.93 -14.34
N ARG A 396 -15.12 -3.81 -13.07
CA ARG A 396 -15.88 -4.36 -11.94
C ARG A 396 -17.28 -3.75 -11.83
N GLU A 397 -17.42 -2.45 -12.06
CA GLU A 397 -18.72 -1.75 -12.07
C GLU A 397 -19.63 -2.27 -13.19
N LEU A 398 -19.07 -2.58 -14.37
CA LEU A 398 -19.79 -3.11 -15.52
C LEU A 398 -20.05 -4.62 -15.45
N ASN A 399 -19.47 -5.32 -14.48
CA ASN A 399 -19.41 -6.78 -14.44
C ASN A 399 -20.74 -7.41 -14.01
N ASP A 400 -21.68 -7.46 -14.94
CA ASP A 400 -23.01 -8.07 -14.81
C ASP A 400 -23.11 -9.32 -15.70
N HIS A 401 -23.83 -10.35 -15.25
CA HIS A 401 -24.03 -11.60 -16.00
C HIS A 401 -24.66 -11.43 -17.40
N ARG A 402 -25.28 -10.28 -17.68
CA ARG A 402 -25.89 -9.93 -18.97
C ARG A 402 -24.91 -9.26 -19.95
N ILE A 403 -23.73 -8.87 -19.49
CA ILE A 403 -22.74 -8.12 -20.27
C ILE A 403 -21.51 -9.01 -20.47
N LYS A 404 -21.19 -9.32 -21.72
CA LYS A 404 -19.98 -10.07 -22.05
C LYS A 404 -18.78 -9.14 -22.15
N ILE A 405 -17.92 -9.20 -21.13
CA ILE A 405 -16.68 -8.43 -21.07
C ILE A 405 -15.51 -9.28 -21.54
N MET A 406 -14.71 -8.76 -22.47
CA MET A 406 -13.47 -9.40 -22.93
C MET A 406 -12.28 -8.45 -22.82
N ALA A 407 -11.22 -8.90 -22.15
CA ALA A 407 -10.04 -8.10 -21.88
C ALA A 407 -8.78 -8.69 -22.53
N ILE A 408 -7.90 -7.81 -23.00
CA ILE A 408 -6.56 -8.15 -23.50
C ILE A 408 -5.53 -7.38 -22.67
N GLU A 409 -4.61 -8.05 -22.01
CA GLU A 409 -3.68 -7.42 -21.07
C GLU A 409 -2.24 -7.92 -21.25
N ASP A 410 -1.26 -7.08 -20.91
CA ASP A 410 0.18 -7.41 -20.99
C ASP A 410 0.91 -6.94 -19.72
N PRO A 411 0.84 -7.69 -18.62
CA PRO A 411 0.07 -8.92 -18.42
C PRO A 411 -1.23 -8.70 -17.61
N ILE A 412 -1.98 -9.76 -17.29
CA ILE A 412 -3.17 -9.66 -16.43
C ILE A 412 -2.75 -9.32 -14.99
N GLU A 413 -3.21 -8.19 -14.46
CA GLU A 413 -2.85 -7.70 -13.12
C GLU A 413 -3.89 -8.07 -12.04
N TYR A 414 -5.19 -8.04 -12.40
CA TYR A 414 -6.29 -8.45 -11.52
C TYR A 414 -7.12 -9.51 -12.24
N GLU A 415 -7.38 -10.64 -11.58
CA GLU A 415 -8.24 -11.69 -12.13
C GLU A 415 -9.69 -11.47 -11.67
N GLN A 416 -10.56 -11.03 -12.57
CA GLN A 416 -11.96 -10.74 -12.27
C GLN A 416 -12.87 -11.86 -12.77
N PRO A 417 -13.72 -12.44 -11.91
CA PRO A 417 -14.68 -13.44 -12.33
C PRO A 417 -15.63 -12.87 -13.39
N LEU A 418 -16.17 -13.73 -14.26
CA LEU A 418 -17.08 -13.40 -15.37
C LEU A 418 -16.45 -12.62 -16.54
N ILE A 419 -15.22 -12.10 -16.40
CA ILE A 419 -14.49 -11.45 -17.49
C ILE A 419 -13.62 -12.48 -18.22
N VAL A 420 -13.69 -12.49 -19.56
CA VAL A 420 -12.76 -13.31 -20.37
C VAL A 420 -11.46 -12.53 -20.56
N GLN A 421 -10.46 -12.81 -19.75
CA GLN A 421 -9.17 -12.13 -19.78
C GLN A 421 -8.13 -12.91 -20.59
N THR A 422 -7.53 -12.25 -21.58
CA THR A 422 -6.50 -12.81 -22.45
C THR A 422 -5.18 -12.10 -22.21
N GLU A 423 -4.16 -12.86 -21.80
CA GLU A 423 -2.81 -12.34 -21.67
C GLU A 423 -2.04 -12.39 -22.99
N ILE A 424 -1.35 -11.30 -23.32
CA ILE A 424 -0.42 -11.21 -24.44
C ILE A 424 0.73 -12.20 -24.26
N ARG A 425 1.09 -12.88 -25.34
CA ARG A 425 2.24 -13.80 -25.37
C ARG A 425 3.21 -13.34 -26.43
N ARG A 426 4.38 -12.87 -26.02
CA ARG A 426 5.46 -12.46 -26.94
C ARG A 426 6.37 -13.65 -27.17
N SER A 427 6.49 -14.08 -28.41
CA SER A 427 7.27 -15.25 -28.80
C SER A 427 7.90 -15.01 -30.17
N ASP A 428 9.15 -15.45 -30.34
CA ASP A 428 9.83 -15.46 -31.64
C ASP A 428 9.20 -16.49 -32.59
N ASP A 429 8.56 -17.53 -32.04
CA ASP A 429 7.71 -18.45 -32.80
C ASP A 429 6.35 -17.80 -33.12
N PRO A 430 6.02 -17.56 -34.40
CA PRO A 430 4.77 -16.92 -34.82
C PRO A 430 3.50 -17.69 -34.41
N GLU A 431 3.57 -19.01 -34.26
CA GLU A 431 2.41 -19.81 -33.83
C GLU A 431 2.06 -19.55 -32.37
N ASN A 432 3.08 -19.27 -31.55
CA ASN A 432 2.95 -18.98 -30.12
C ASN A 432 2.82 -17.48 -29.79
N ASN A 433 3.06 -16.59 -30.77
CA ASN A 433 2.96 -15.15 -30.62
C ASN A 433 1.49 -14.65 -30.68
N LEU A 434 1.03 -14.00 -29.61
CA LEU A 434 -0.30 -13.41 -29.50
C LEU A 434 -0.16 -11.92 -29.17
N SER A 435 -0.21 -11.06 -30.20
CA SER A 435 -0.17 -9.60 -30.06
C SER A 435 -1.54 -8.98 -29.75
N PHE A 436 -1.56 -7.71 -29.32
CA PHE A 436 -2.78 -6.95 -29.08
C PHE A 436 -3.70 -6.93 -30.30
N ALA A 437 -3.18 -6.55 -31.47
CA ALA A 437 -3.97 -6.54 -32.71
C ALA A 437 -4.55 -7.92 -33.07
N ARG A 438 -3.79 -9.00 -32.91
CA ARG A 438 -4.25 -10.37 -33.21
C ARG A 438 -5.34 -10.83 -32.25
N ALA A 439 -5.16 -10.58 -30.95
CA ALA A 439 -6.15 -10.88 -29.93
C ALA A 439 -7.44 -10.06 -30.14
N LEU A 440 -7.31 -8.76 -30.40
CA LEU A 440 -8.45 -7.84 -30.58
C LEU A 440 -9.31 -8.23 -31.79
N ARG A 441 -8.69 -8.56 -32.94
CA ARG A 441 -9.44 -9.09 -34.10
C ARG A 441 -10.21 -10.36 -33.77
N SER A 442 -9.69 -11.18 -32.87
CA SER A 442 -10.32 -12.45 -32.51
C SER A 442 -11.48 -12.23 -31.55
N ILE A 443 -11.33 -11.30 -30.59
CA ILE A 443 -12.40 -10.86 -29.67
C ILE A 443 -13.60 -10.30 -30.43
N LEU A 444 -13.41 -9.56 -31.52
CA LEU A 444 -14.53 -9.05 -32.32
C LEU A 444 -15.42 -10.13 -32.96
N ARG A 445 -14.99 -11.40 -32.98
CA ARG A 445 -15.79 -12.55 -33.44
C ARG A 445 -16.36 -13.37 -32.28
N GLN A 446 -16.24 -12.87 -31.06
CA GLN A 446 -16.69 -13.54 -29.84
C GLN A 446 -17.96 -12.91 -29.27
N ASP A 447 -18.65 -12.04 -30.02
CA ASP A 447 -19.90 -11.39 -29.57
C ASP A 447 -19.74 -10.60 -28.24
N PRO A 448 -18.69 -9.75 -28.07
CA PRO A 448 -18.50 -8.98 -26.84
C PRO A 448 -19.45 -7.77 -26.77
N ASP A 449 -19.82 -7.35 -25.56
CA ASP A 449 -20.47 -6.05 -25.32
C ASP A 449 -19.43 -4.98 -24.97
N VAL A 450 -18.49 -5.35 -24.09
CA VAL A 450 -17.41 -4.50 -23.61
C VAL A 450 -16.07 -5.13 -23.94
N ILE A 451 -15.17 -4.32 -24.51
CA ILE A 451 -13.81 -4.75 -24.86
C ILE A 451 -12.82 -3.88 -24.09
N PHE A 452 -11.94 -4.52 -23.30
CA PHE A 452 -10.79 -3.85 -22.70
C PHE A 452 -9.51 -4.20 -23.45
N VAL A 453 -8.81 -3.18 -23.92
CA VAL A 453 -7.47 -3.32 -24.51
C VAL A 453 -6.50 -2.64 -23.57
N GLY A 454 -5.63 -3.43 -22.92
CA GLY A 454 -4.73 -2.97 -21.87
C GLY A 454 -3.98 -1.69 -22.23
N GLU A 455 -3.54 -1.58 -23.49
CA GLU A 455 -2.94 -0.36 -24.03
C GLU A 455 -2.98 -0.34 -25.56
N ILE A 456 -2.97 0.86 -26.14
CA ILE A 456 -2.79 1.09 -27.58
C ILE A 456 -1.38 1.62 -27.82
N ARG A 457 -0.49 0.83 -28.42
CA ARG A 457 0.90 1.23 -28.68
C ARG A 457 1.20 1.57 -30.14
N ASP A 458 0.48 0.95 -31.06
CA ASP A 458 0.73 0.96 -32.49
C ASP A 458 -0.52 1.31 -33.30
N GLU A 459 -0.30 1.71 -34.56
CA GLU A 459 -1.32 2.09 -35.53
C GLU A 459 -2.34 0.96 -35.77
N GLU A 460 -1.87 -0.29 -35.85
CA GLU A 460 -2.71 -1.44 -36.14
C GLU A 460 -3.74 -1.66 -35.04
N THR A 461 -3.29 -1.70 -33.78
CA THR A 461 -4.15 -1.84 -32.60
C THR A 461 -5.09 -0.65 -32.48
N ALA A 462 -4.59 0.58 -32.69
CA ALA A 462 -5.41 1.80 -32.66
C ALA A 462 -6.55 1.76 -33.69
N THR A 463 -6.24 1.35 -34.92
CA THR A 463 -7.22 1.26 -36.02
C THR A 463 -8.32 0.27 -35.69
N ILE A 464 -7.97 -0.93 -35.20
CA ILE A 464 -8.97 -1.96 -34.86
C ILE A 464 -9.81 -1.51 -33.66
N ALA A 465 -9.20 -0.90 -32.65
CA ALA A 465 -9.87 -0.40 -31.46
C ALA A 465 -10.93 0.67 -31.81
N VAL A 466 -10.57 1.62 -32.68
CA VAL A 466 -11.48 2.66 -33.14
C VAL A 466 -12.63 2.08 -33.98
N GLN A 467 -12.35 1.11 -34.84
CA GLN A 467 -13.39 0.41 -35.61
C GLN A 467 -14.36 -0.34 -34.67
N ALA A 468 -13.84 -1.06 -33.69
CA ALA A 468 -14.66 -1.77 -32.69
C ALA A 468 -15.62 -0.82 -31.95
N ALA A 469 -15.11 0.34 -31.52
CA ALA A 469 -15.91 1.37 -30.86
C ALA A 469 -17.03 1.94 -31.76
N GLN A 470 -16.81 2.03 -33.07
CA GLN A 470 -17.82 2.48 -34.04
C GLN A 470 -18.84 1.40 -34.38
N THR A 471 -18.46 0.13 -34.32
CA THR A 471 -19.33 -1.00 -34.70
C THR A 471 -20.20 -1.51 -33.56
N GLY A 472 -20.41 -0.70 -32.52
CA GLY A 472 -21.39 -0.99 -31.48
C GLY A 472 -20.82 -1.54 -30.16
N HIS A 473 -19.50 -1.51 -29.96
CA HIS A 473 -18.88 -1.99 -28.73
C HIS A 473 -18.48 -0.82 -27.82
N LEU A 474 -18.60 -1.00 -26.51
CA LEU A 474 -17.95 -0.12 -25.54
C LEU A 474 -16.49 -0.56 -25.41
N LEU A 475 -15.57 0.28 -25.90
CA LEU A 475 -14.13 0.00 -25.87
C LEU A 475 -13.44 0.83 -24.79
N LEU A 476 -12.82 0.14 -23.84
CA LEU A 476 -11.98 0.71 -22.81
C LEU A 476 -10.51 0.48 -23.18
N SER A 477 -9.67 1.49 -23.08
CA SER A 477 -8.23 1.29 -23.28
C SER A 477 -7.37 2.31 -22.54
N THR A 478 -6.05 2.11 -22.57
CA THR A 478 -5.08 3.04 -22.02
C THR A 478 -4.06 3.55 -23.04
N LEU A 479 -3.57 4.77 -22.79
CA LEU A 479 -2.49 5.40 -23.54
C LEU A 479 -1.47 6.06 -22.62
N HIS A 480 -0.24 6.21 -23.08
CA HIS A 480 0.81 6.91 -22.35
C HIS A 480 0.97 8.34 -22.87
N THR A 481 0.07 9.23 -22.46
CA THR A 481 0.17 10.67 -22.75
C THR A 481 0.06 11.49 -21.47
N ASN A 482 0.46 12.76 -21.57
CA ASN A 482 0.53 13.61 -20.40
C ASN A 482 -0.76 14.34 -20.06
N SER A 483 -1.70 14.48 -21.00
CA SER A 483 -2.96 15.21 -20.83
C SER A 483 -4.10 14.59 -21.64
N ALA A 484 -5.33 14.92 -21.27
CA ALA A 484 -6.51 14.39 -21.95
C ALA A 484 -6.59 14.87 -23.41
N ILE A 485 -6.28 16.15 -23.66
CA ILE A 485 -6.26 16.71 -25.03
C ILE A 485 -5.10 16.13 -25.84
N GLY A 486 -3.92 15.93 -25.24
CA GLY A 486 -2.77 15.33 -25.91
C GLY A 486 -3.01 13.89 -26.37
N THR A 487 -4.00 13.20 -25.79
CA THR A 487 -4.44 11.87 -26.27
C THR A 487 -5.01 11.93 -27.68
N ILE A 488 -5.70 13.02 -28.05
CA ILE A 488 -6.26 13.21 -29.39
C ILE A 488 -5.11 13.32 -30.40
N SER A 489 -4.09 14.14 -30.11
CA SER A 489 -2.88 14.24 -30.92
C SER A 489 -2.18 12.90 -31.05
N ARG A 490 -2.03 12.16 -29.95
CA ARG A 490 -1.38 10.84 -29.97
C ARG A 490 -2.10 9.84 -30.87
N LEU A 491 -3.44 9.85 -30.90
CA LEU A 491 -4.21 9.01 -31.83
C LEU A 491 -3.94 9.40 -33.29
N MET A 492 -3.86 10.70 -33.59
CA MET A 492 -3.50 11.18 -34.93
C MET A 492 -2.06 10.78 -35.31
N ASP A 493 -1.11 10.88 -34.38
CA ASP A 493 0.29 10.45 -34.58
C ASP A 493 0.41 8.94 -34.82
N LEU A 494 -0.49 8.15 -34.22
CA LEU A 494 -0.62 6.72 -34.47
C LEU A 494 -1.34 6.41 -35.79
N GLY A 495 -1.65 7.41 -36.63
CA GLY A 495 -2.26 7.23 -37.94
C GLY A 495 -3.78 7.18 -37.94
N VAL A 496 -4.46 7.38 -36.81
CA VAL A 496 -5.93 7.38 -36.76
C VAL A 496 -6.48 8.69 -37.36
N PRO A 497 -7.28 8.65 -38.44
CA PRO A 497 -7.85 9.85 -39.03
C PRO A 497 -8.79 10.62 -38.08
N PRO A 498 -8.81 11.96 -38.11
CA PRO A 498 -9.63 12.77 -37.21
C PRO A 498 -11.13 12.45 -37.24
N TYR A 499 -11.68 12.07 -38.40
CA TYR A 499 -13.09 11.70 -38.52
C TYR A 499 -13.43 10.40 -37.78
N LEU A 500 -12.50 9.46 -37.69
CA LEU A 500 -12.71 8.24 -36.91
C LEU A 500 -12.64 8.55 -35.41
N ILE A 501 -11.68 9.36 -34.97
CA ILE A 501 -11.56 9.81 -33.58
C ILE A 501 -12.83 10.55 -33.15
N SER A 502 -13.27 11.51 -33.95
CA SER A 502 -14.49 12.29 -33.69
C SER A 502 -15.76 11.42 -33.67
N GLY A 503 -15.78 10.27 -34.35
CA GLY A 503 -16.93 9.38 -34.39
C GLY A 503 -16.94 8.35 -33.25
N SER A 504 -15.78 7.96 -32.73
CA SER A 504 -15.64 6.87 -31.77
C SER A 504 -15.37 7.32 -30.34
N LEU A 505 -14.59 8.40 -30.14
CA LEU A 505 -14.13 8.82 -28.82
C LEU A 505 -15.28 9.46 -28.04
N GLN A 506 -15.45 9.05 -26.78
CA GLN A 506 -16.49 9.57 -25.88
C GLN A 506 -15.90 10.30 -24.68
N LEU A 507 -14.86 9.73 -24.09
CA LEU A 507 -14.28 10.23 -22.86
C LEU A 507 -12.78 9.97 -22.85
N VAL A 508 -12.00 10.97 -22.44
CA VAL A 508 -10.58 10.78 -22.10
C VAL A 508 -10.37 11.20 -20.66
N ILE A 509 -9.74 10.31 -19.88
CA ILE A 509 -9.41 10.54 -18.48
C ILE A 509 -7.88 10.57 -18.36
N ALA A 510 -7.26 11.71 -18.13
CA ALA A 510 -5.85 11.74 -17.74
C ALA A 510 -5.73 11.66 -16.22
N GLN A 511 -4.93 10.70 -15.74
CA GLN A 511 -4.77 10.45 -14.31
C GLN A 511 -3.30 10.59 -13.88
N ARG A 512 -3.10 11.07 -12.65
CA ARG A 512 -1.84 10.96 -11.90
C ARG A 512 -2.16 10.54 -10.47
N LEU A 513 -1.23 9.86 -9.80
CA LEU A 513 -1.30 9.60 -8.37
C LEU A 513 -0.39 10.57 -7.66
N VAL A 514 -0.93 11.31 -6.69
CA VAL A 514 -0.22 12.37 -5.97
C VAL A 514 -0.19 12.02 -4.48
N GLY A 515 0.93 12.29 -3.82
CA GLY A 515 1.10 12.08 -2.39
C GLY A 515 0.06 12.86 -1.58
N ARG A 516 -0.58 12.18 -0.62
CA ARG A 516 -1.43 12.84 0.37
C ARG A 516 -0.55 13.37 1.50
N PRO A 517 -0.89 14.50 2.13
CA PRO A 517 -0.13 14.99 3.27
C PRO A 517 -0.22 13.96 4.40
N CYS A 518 0.91 13.65 5.03
CA CYS A 518 0.98 12.64 6.09
C CYS A 518 0.06 13.02 7.25
N PRO A 519 -0.86 12.15 7.70
CA PRO A 519 -1.85 12.52 8.71
C PRO A 519 -1.24 12.88 10.06
N GLU A 520 -0.03 12.41 10.36
CA GLU A 520 0.61 12.62 11.67
C GLU A 520 1.54 13.84 11.69
N CYS A 521 2.35 14.07 10.64
CA CYS A 521 3.29 15.19 10.59
C CYS A 521 2.82 16.39 9.75
N SER A 522 1.53 16.45 9.42
CA SER A 522 1.01 17.57 8.64
C SER A 522 0.67 18.76 9.50
N GLU A 523 1.08 19.94 9.04
CA GLU A 523 0.68 21.21 9.62
C GLU A 523 -0.27 21.94 8.68
N GLU A 524 -1.31 22.55 9.24
CA GLU A 524 -2.15 23.47 8.49
C GLU A 524 -1.40 24.79 8.26
N ARG A 525 -1.27 25.17 6.99
CA ARG A 525 -0.55 26.39 6.56
C ARG A 525 -1.39 27.17 5.55
N PRO A 526 -1.23 28.50 5.48
CA PRO A 526 -1.80 29.28 4.39
C PRO A 526 -1.31 28.75 3.05
N MET A 527 -2.24 28.52 2.13
CA MET A 527 -1.88 28.18 0.76
C MET A 527 -1.33 29.43 0.07
N PRO A 528 -0.20 29.36 -0.68
CA PRO A 528 0.33 30.52 -1.38
C PRO A 528 -0.72 31.14 -2.32
N ASP A 529 -0.89 32.46 -2.27
CA ASP A 529 -1.92 33.18 -3.03
C ASP A 529 -1.88 32.88 -4.55
N ALA A 530 -0.70 32.59 -5.10
CA ALA A 530 -0.52 32.22 -6.50
C ALA A 530 -1.19 30.88 -6.90
N TYR A 531 -1.49 30.02 -5.92
CA TYR A 531 -2.05 28.68 -6.12
C TYR A 531 -3.37 28.47 -5.40
N ALA A 532 -3.77 29.40 -4.53
CA ALA A 532 -4.99 29.30 -3.75
C ALA A 532 -6.23 29.45 -4.64
N PRO A 533 -7.18 28.49 -4.64
CA PRO A 533 -8.41 28.61 -5.42
C PRO A 533 -9.33 29.71 -4.90
N THR A 534 -9.19 30.10 -3.63
CA THR A 534 -9.87 31.23 -3.00
C THR A 534 -8.92 31.93 -2.03
N LYS A 535 -9.10 33.23 -1.83
CA LYS A 535 -8.24 34.02 -0.94
C LYS A 535 -8.35 33.49 0.50
N GLY A 536 -7.20 33.22 1.12
CA GLY A 536 -7.14 32.68 2.48
C GLY A 536 -7.38 31.18 2.58
N ALA A 537 -7.38 30.44 1.47
CA ALA A 537 -7.37 28.98 1.52
C ALA A 537 -6.16 28.46 2.31
N THR A 538 -6.37 27.39 3.08
CA THR A 538 -5.32 26.68 3.80
C THR A 538 -5.03 25.34 3.14
N MET A 539 -3.91 24.74 3.51
CA MET A 539 -3.47 23.43 3.05
C MET A 539 -2.83 22.67 4.20
N LEU A 540 -2.86 21.33 4.13
CA LEU A 540 -2.01 20.50 4.96
C LEU A 540 -0.68 20.27 4.26
N GLN A 541 0.42 20.56 4.96
CA GLN A 541 1.77 20.28 4.49
C GLN A 541 2.38 19.20 5.38
N GLY A 542 2.54 17.99 4.84
CA GLY A 542 3.31 16.95 5.50
C GLY A 542 4.79 17.35 5.55
N THR A 543 5.30 17.58 6.76
CA THR A 543 6.66 18.08 6.96
C THR A 543 7.71 16.99 6.80
N GLY A 544 7.29 15.72 6.88
CA GLY A 544 8.21 14.58 7.03
C GLY A 544 8.88 14.57 8.39
N ILE A 545 8.54 15.50 9.29
CA ILE A 545 9.17 15.66 10.60
C ILE A 545 8.07 15.62 11.65
N LEU A 546 8.13 14.62 12.52
CA LEU A 546 7.27 14.52 13.69
C LEU A 546 8.18 14.63 14.91
N ASP A 547 7.94 15.63 15.75
CA ASP A 547 8.69 15.90 16.98
C ASP A 547 10.21 15.99 16.77
N GLY A 548 10.65 16.67 15.70
CA GLY A 548 12.06 16.91 15.40
C GLY A 548 12.80 15.74 14.74
N ALA A 549 12.14 14.60 14.48
CA ALA A 549 12.73 13.45 13.79
C ALA A 549 11.95 13.07 12.50
N PRO A 550 12.50 12.27 11.57
CA PRO A 550 11.82 11.83 10.30
C PRO A 550 10.49 11.03 10.43
N CYS A 551 9.29 11.63 10.42
CA CYS A 551 8.00 11.00 10.77
C CYS A 551 7.87 9.48 10.43
N PRO A 552 7.55 8.59 11.40
CA PRO A 552 7.58 7.14 11.16
C PRO A 552 6.41 6.61 10.30
N THR A 553 5.33 7.39 10.16
CA THR A 553 4.16 7.03 9.33
C THR A 553 4.45 7.19 7.85
N CYS A 554 5.19 8.24 7.50
CA CYS A 554 5.59 8.52 6.12
C CYS A 554 7.08 8.24 5.86
N TYR A 555 7.80 7.70 6.85
CA TYR A 555 9.25 7.46 6.81
C TYR A 555 10.04 8.69 6.40
N GLY A 556 9.72 9.85 6.98
CA GLY A 556 10.42 11.10 6.69
C GLY A 556 10.01 11.80 5.39
N THR A 557 9.12 11.21 4.58
CA THR A 557 8.80 11.77 3.24
C THR A 557 7.80 12.92 3.25
N GLY A 558 6.98 13.02 4.30
CA GLY A 558 5.84 13.95 4.36
C GLY A 558 4.60 13.45 3.62
N ASP A 559 4.67 12.35 2.88
CA ASP A 559 3.54 11.81 2.11
C ASP A 559 3.03 10.48 2.68
N TYR A 560 1.71 10.31 2.72
CA TYR A 560 1.07 9.08 3.17
C TYR A 560 0.02 8.60 2.18
N LYS A 561 0.27 7.45 1.54
CA LYS A 561 -0.54 6.94 0.43
C LYS A 561 -0.63 7.97 -0.72
N ARG A 562 -1.40 7.63 -1.74
CA ARG A 562 -1.60 8.50 -2.90
C ARG A 562 -3.08 8.63 -3.19
N LEU A 563 -3.47 9.79 -3.69
CA LEU A 563 -4.81 10.06 -4.20
C LEU A 563 -4.70 10.45 -5.67
N PRO A 564 -5.60 9.98 -6.54
CA PRO A 564 -5.54 10.36 -7.93
C PRO A 564 -6.04 11.79 -8.14
N VAL A 565 -5.50 12.43 -9.18
CA VAL A 565 -5.99 13.69 -9.77
C VAL A 565 -6.34 13.44 -11.22
N HIS A 566 -7.37 14.13 -11.71
CA HIS A 566 -8.00 13.80 -12.98
C HIS A 566 -8.20 15.00 -13.89
N GLU A 567 -7.89 14.82 -15.17
CA GLU A 567 -8.51 15.56 -16.29
C GLU A 567 -9.56 14.66 -16.90
N VAL A 568 -10.82 15.10 -16.97
CA VAL A 568 -11.89 14.33 -17.60
C VAL A 568 -12.46 15.14 -18.75
N LEU A 569 -12.09 14.75 -19.98
CA LEU A 569 -12.53 15.38 -21.22
C LEU A 569 -13.65 14.58 -21.85
N ALA A 570 -14.89 15.05 -21.68
CA ALA A 570 -16.04 14.52 -22.41
C ALA A 570 -16.09 15.07 -23.84
N ILE A 571 -16.28 14.20 -24.83
CA ILE A 571 -16.28 14.57 -26.24
C ILE A 571 -17.68 15.02 -26.67
N THR A 572 -17.95 16.31 -26.44
CA THR A 572 -19.21 17.00 -26.79
C THR A 572 -19.33 17.25 -28.31
N PRO A 573 -20.53 17.58 -28.84
CA PRO A 573 -20.72 17.86 -30.26
C PRO A 573 -19.79 18.95 -30.84
N ASP A 574 -19.48 19.99 -30.07
CA ASP A 574 -18.58 21.06 -30.54
C ASP A 574 -17.12 20.64 -30.49
N ILE A 575 -16.72 19.85 -29.49
CA ILE A 575 -15.40 19.22 -29.45
C ILE A 575 -15.23 18.25 -30.63
N ARG A 576 -16.27 17.48 -31.00
CA ARG A 576 -16.25 16.62 -32.20
C ARG A 576 -15.95 17.42 -33.47
N LYS A 577 -16.64 18.55 -33.68
CA LYS A 577 -16.37 19.45 -34.82
C LYS A 577 -14.94 19.97 -34.81
N ALA A 578 -14.42 20.36 -33.65
CA ALA A 578 -13.05 20.84 -33.52
C ALA A 578 -12.01 19.74 -33.83
N ILE A 579 -12.24 18.51 -33.35
CA ILE A 579 -11.41 17.34 -33.70
C ILE A 579 -11.43 17.10 -35.22
N LEU A 580 -12.61 17.14 -35.86
CA LEU A 580 -12.74 16.98 -37.31
C LEU A 580 -11.94 18.01 -38.09
N ALA A 581 -11.90 19.25 -37.61
CA ALA A 581 -11.13 20.34 -38.21
C ALA A 581 -9.62 20.26 -37.92
N GLY A 582 -9.19 19.39 -37.00
CA GLY A 582 -7.81 19.34 -36.50
C GLY A 582 -7.43 20.52 -35.62
N ASP A 583 -8.41 21.27 -35.08
CA ASP A 583 -8.18 22.48 -34.29
C ASP A 583 -8.16 22.16 -32.79
N LEU A 584 -6.98 21.82 -32.28
CA LEU A 584 -6.77 21.51 -30.87
C LEU A 584 -6.95 22.72 -29.94
N ALA A 585 -6.75 23.94 -30.44
CA ALA A 585 -6.98 25.16 -29.65
C ALA A 585 -8.48 25.36 -29.41
N ALA A 586 -9.31 25.10 -30.43
CA ALA A 586 -10.76 25.08 -30.27
C ALA A 586 -11.23 23.95 -29.34
N VAL A 587 -10.61 22.77 -29.39
CA VAL A 587 -10.90 21.68 -28.43
C VAL A 587 -10.68 22.15 -26.99
N GLU A 588 -9.53 22.80 -26.71
CA GLU A 588 -9.23 23.30 -25.37
C GLU A 588 -10.23 24.37 -24.91
N LEU A 589 -10.60 25.30 -25.80
CA LEU A 589 -11.58 26.34 -25.51
C LEU A 589 -12.93 25.73 -25.12
N TYR A 590 -13.49 24.86 -25.96
CA TYR A 590 -14.80 24.23 -25.70
C TYR A 590 -14.78 23.30 -24.49
N ALA A 591 -13.64 22.65 -24.21
CA ALA A 591 -13.47 21.86 -23.00
C ALA A 591 -13.60 22.74 -21.76
N LYS A 592 -12.88 23.86 -21.70
CA LYS A 592 -12.95 24.81 -20.57
C LYS A 592 -14.37 25.37 -20.37
N GLU A 593 -15.06 25.72 -21.45
CA GLU A 593 -16.46 26.18 -21.38
C GLU A 593 -17.41 25.11 -20.82
N SER A 594 -17.08 23.83 -21.01
CA SER A 594 -17.86 22.68 -20.50
C SER A 594 -17.50 22.29 -19.06
N GLY A 595 -16.65 23.05 -18.37
CA GLY A 595 -16.23 22.77 -16.99
C GLY A 595 -15.03 21.83 -16.85
N PHE A 596 -14.29 21.58 -17.95
CA PHE A 596 -13.04 20.83 -17.90
C PHE A 596 -12.03 21.49 -16.95
N ARG A 597 -11.44 20.69 -16.06
CA ARG A 597 -10.34 21.10 -15.19
C ARG A 597 -9.09 20.32 -15.56
N THR A 598 -7.98 21.02 -15.61
CA THR A 598 -6.64 20.43 -15.77
C THR A 598 -6.27 19.58 -14.55
N VAL A 599 -5.26 18.71 -14.70
CA VAL A 599 -4.74 17.88 -13.61
C VAL A 599 -4.28 18.77 -12.45
N LEU A 600 -3.67 19.90 -12.80
CA LEU A 600 -3.21 20.89 -11.84
C LEU A 600 -4.38 21.54 -11.09
N GLU A 601 -5.44 21.97 -11.77
CA GLU A 601 -6.60 22.59 -11.14
C GLU A 601 -7.35 21.62 -10.22
N ASP A 602 -7.53 20.36 -10.62
CA ASP A 602 -8.09 19.31 -9.76
C ASP A 602 -7.18 19.06 -8.54
N GLY A 603 -5.86 19.01 -8.76
CA GLY A 603 -4.87 18.88 -7.70
C GLY A 603 -4.92 20.04 -6.69
N LEU A 604 -4.93 21.28 -7.16
CA LEU A 604 -5.01 22.48 -6.30
C LEU A 604 -6.32 22.53 -5.52
N ALA A 605 -7.43 22.14 -6.13
CA ALA A 605 -8.72 22.01 -5.42
C ALA A 605 -8.64 20.98 -4.29
N LYS A 606 -7.98 19.84 -4.52
CA LYS A 606 -7.75 18.80 -3.51
C LYS A 606 -6.74 19.20 -2.42
N VAL A 607 -5.75 20.03 -2.75
CA VAL A 607 -4.84 20.65 -1.74
C VAL A 607 -5.63 21.56 -0.80
N ALA A 608 -6.49 22.42 -1.35
CA ALA A 608 -7.35 23.30 -0.55
C ALA A 608 -8.39 22.53 0.27
N ALA A 609 -8.74 21.30 -0.13
CA ALA A 609 -9.55 20.36 0.64
C ALA A 609 -8.73 19.50 1.62
N HIS A 610 -7.45 19.81 1.82
CA HIS A 610 -6.51 19.12 2.72
C HIS A 610 -6.23 17.65 2.34
N GLN A 611 -6.44 17.28 1.09
CA GLN A 611 -6.32 15.90 0.62
C GLN A 611 -4.97 15.58 -0.05
N LEU A 612 -4.28 16.60 -0.57
CA LEU A 612 -3.04 16.46 -1.33
C LEU A 612 -1.96 17.42 -0.85
N ASN A 613 -0.69 16.98 -0.98
CA ASN A 613 0.47 17.79 -0.69
C ASN A 613 0.73 18.77 -1.85
N LEU A 614 0.81 20.07 -1.57
CA LEU A 614 1.01 21.10 -2.59
C LEU A 614 2.29 20.85 -3.40
N ASN A 615 3.39 20.49 -2.75
CA ASN A 615 4.67 20.29 -3.44
C ASN A 615 4.55 19.20 -4.51
N ARG A 616 3.86 18.10 -4.19
CA ARG A 616 3.60 17.00 -5.13
C ARG A 616 2.66 17.37 -6.25
N VAL A 617 1.69 18.24 -5.99
CA VAL A 617 0.83 18.78 -7.06
C VAL A 617 1.63 19.69 -8.00
N LEU A 618 2.58 20.46 -7.48
CA LEU A 618 3.41 21.35 -8.30
C LEU A 618 4.43 20.61 -9.18
N GLU A 619 4.92 19.45 -8.74
CA GLU A 619 5.76 18.54 -9.57
C GLU A 619 5.04 18.09 -10.85
N LEU A 620 3.69 18.10 -10.87
CA LEU A 620 2.92 17.82 -12.08
C LEU A 620 3.13 18.85 -13.19
N LYS A 621 3.60 20.07 -12.86
CA LYS A 621 3.92 21.12 -13.85
C LYS A 621 5.23 20.85 -14.58
N THR A 622 6.21 20.23 -13.93
CA THR A 622 7.56 20.03 -14.49
C THR A 622 7.63 18.79 -15.39
N GLY A 623 6.60 17.93 -15.37
CA GLY A 623 6.59 16.67 -16.11
C GLY A 623 7.58 15.65 -15.55
N GLU A 624 8.15 15.92 -14.37
CA GLU A 624 9.01 14.98 -13.66
C GLU A 624 8.14 13.82 -13.14
N ALA A 625 8.61 12.59 -13.35
CA ALA A 625 7.92 11.40 -12.87
C ALA A 625 7.97 11.37 -11.33
N LEU A 626 6.79 11.34 -10.71
CA LEU A 626 6.58 11.09 -9.27
C LEU A 626 7.05 9.69 -8.86
#